data_AF-A0A830C4Z7-F1
#
_entry.id   AF-A0A830C4Z7-F1
#
_cell.length_a   1.000
_cell.length_b   1.000
_cell.length_c   1.000
_cell.angle_alpha   90.00
_cell.angle_beta   90.00
_cell.angle_gamma   90.00
#
_symmetry.space_group_name_H-M   'P 1'
#
loop_
_entity.id
_entity.type
_entity.pdbx_description
1 polymer ?
#
loop_
_entity_poly.entity_id
_entity_poly.type
_entity_poly.pdbx_seq_one_letter_code
_entity_poly.pdbx_strand_id
1 'polypeptide(L)'
;IAVPDFRGDSGCVEKVVKSGLDVFAHNIETVEELQNVIRDHRANFKQSLDVLVMAKDYAPPGTLTKTSIMLGCETPDQVVKTMEKVRAAGVDVMTFGQYMRPSKRQIPVSEYITPKAFEKYRLLGMQMVCCFSSSSGY
;
A
#
# COMPACT_ATOMS: atom_id res chain seq x y z
N ILE A 1 8.19 4.12 -9.99
CA ILE A 1 8.96 2.97 -9.45
C ILE A 1 8.48 2.69 -8.02
N ALA A 2 8.40 1.44 -7.58
CA ALA A 2 8.14 1.12 -6.18
C ALA A 2 9.47 0.91 -5.44
N VAL A 3 9.64 1.57 -4.30
CA VAL A 3 10.89 1.59 -3.53
C VAL A 3 10.78 0.71 -2.27
N PRO A 4 11.89 0.19 -1.74
CA PRO A 4 11.89 -0.47 -0.43
C PRO A 4 11.62 0.56 0.69
N ASP A 5 11.52 0.08 1.93
CA ASP A 5 11.32 0.94 3.11
C ASP A 5 12.60 1.64 3.60
N PHE A 6 13.75 1.37 2.96
CA PHE A 6 15.08 1.87 3.35
C PHE A 6 15.41 1.67 4.84
N ARG A 7 14.76 0.71 5.51
CA ARG A 7 14.82 0.57 6.99
C ARG A 7 14.50 1.86 7.76
N GLY A 8 13.68 2.73 7.17
CA GLY A 8 13.33 4.04 7.74
C GLY A 8 14.42 5.11 7.59
N ASP A 9 15.46 4.90 6.79
CA ASP A 9 16.49 5.92 6.54
C ASP A 9 15.92 7.11 5.76
N SER A 10 15.75 8.22 6.46
CA SER A 10 15.17 9.45 5.90
C SER A 10 16.02 10.06 4.79
N GLY A 11 17.34 9.94 4.84
CA GLY A 11 18.25 10.47 3.82
C GLY A 11 18.10 9.71 2.50
N CYS A 12 17.87 8.40 2.58
CA CYS A 12 17.55 7.58 1.41
C CYS A 12 16.19 7.98 0.80
N VAL A 13 15.16 8.17 1.62
CA VAL A 13 13.83 8.60 1.17
C VAL A 13 13.89 9.98 0.50
N GLU A 14 14.55 10.95 1.14
CA GLU A 14 14.73 12.31 0.63
C GLU A 14 15.43 12.30 -0.73
N LYS A 15 16.54 11.56 -0.85
CA LYS A 15 17.30 11.49 -2.10
C LYS A 15 16.47 10.95 -3.26
N VAL A 16 15.66 9.93 -3.01
CA VAL A 16 14.83 9.31 -4.06
C VAL A 16 13.65 10.19 -4.43
N VAL A 17 12.94 10.79 -3.45
CA VAL A 17 11.79 11.64 -3.78
C VAL A 17 12.21 12.92 -4.52
N LYS A 18 13.40 13.45 -4.24
CA LYS A 18 13.96 14.62 -4.94
C LYS A 18 14.58 14.28 -6.30
N SER A 19 14.51 13.03 -6.77
CA SER A 19 15.08 12.65 -8.07
C SER A 19 14.21 13.04 -9.27
N GLY A 20 13.10 13.76 -9.06
CA GLY A 20 12.17 14.18 -10.12
C GLY A 20 11.11 13.13 -10.47
N LEU A 21 10.68 12.31 -9.50
CA LEU A 21 9.60 11.35 -9.70
C LEU A 21 8.24 12.05 -9.69
N ASP A 22 7.38 11.74 -10.66
CA ASP A 22 5.96 12.13 -10.63
C ASP A 22 5.21 11.40 -9.51
N VAL A 23 5.56 10.12 -9.29
CA VAL A 23 4.95 9.26 -8.29
C VAL A 23 6.03 8.52 -7.50
N PHE A 24 6.08 8.78 -6.19
CA PHE A 24 6.82 7.99 -5.22
C PHE A 24 5.92 6.87 -4.70
N ALA A 25 6.26 5.61 -5.00
CA ALA A 25 5.46 4.46 -4.55
C ALA A 25 6.22 3.61 -3.54
N HIS A 26 5.57 3.28 -2.42
CA HIS A 26 6.03 2.25 -1.49
C HIS A 26 4.83 1.40 -1.04
N ASN A 27 4.92 0.10 -1.23
CA ASN A 27 3.81 -0.81 -0.94
C ASN A 27 3.86 -1.28 0.52
N ILE A 28 2.74 -1.11 1.21
CA ILE A 28 2.52 -1.72 2.52
C ILE A 28 2.19 -3.23 2.40
N GLU A 29 1.84 -3.69 1.18
CA GLU A 29 1.61 -5.07 0.71
C GLU A 29 0.38 -5.77 1.31
N THR A 30 0.12 -5.61 2.61
CA THR A 30 -1.01 -6.23 3.31
C THR A 30 -1.45 -5.41 4.52
N VAL A 31 -2.53 -5.83 5.18
CA VAL A 31 -3.04 -5.25 6.42
C VAL A 31 -2.04 -5.43 7.57
N GLU A 32 -2.14 -4.59 8.60
CA GLU A 32 -1.17 -4.59 9.72
C GLU A 32 -1.05 -5.96 10.40
N GLU A 33 -2.18 -6.64 10.59
CA GLU A 33 -2.27 -7.93 11.26
C GLU A 33 -1.53 -9.07 10.52
N LEU A 34 -1.30 -8.92 9.21
CA LEU A 34 -0.69 -9.95 8.37
C LEU A 34 0.76 -9.64 7.97
N GLN A 35 1.32 -8.51 8.40
CA GLN A 35 2.68 -8.09 8.01
C GLN A 35 3.73 -9.17 8.28
N ASN A 36 3.77 -9.71 9.50
CA ASN A 36 4.76 -10.72 9.91
C ASN A 36 4.58 -12.07 9.21
N VAL A 37 3.39 -12.30 8.64
CA VAL A 37 3.03 -13.56 7.98
C VAL A 37 3.34 -13.50 6.48
N ILE A 38 3.16 -12.34 5.87
CA ILE A 38 3.29 -12.14 4.42
C ILE A 38 4.64 -11.54 4.03
N ARG A 39 5.18 -10.62 4.83
CA ARG A 39 6.40 -9.86 4.50
C ARG A 39 7.60 -10.39 5.28
N ASP A 40 8.79 -9.97 4.82
CA ASP A 40 10.03 -10.16 5.55
C ASP A 40 9.92 -9.56 6.96
N HIS A 41 10.45 -10.25 7.97
CA HIS A 41 10.34 -9.85 9.38
C HIS A 41 10.97 -8.47 9.70
N ARG A 42 11.77 -7.90 8.80
CA ARG A 42 12.35 -6.56 8.91
C ARG A 42 11.41 -5.46 8.44
N ALA A 43 10.40 -5.81 7.65
CA ALA A 43 9.37 -4.89 7.19
C ALA A 43 8.22 -4.87 8.19
N ASN A 44 7.67 -3.68 8.45
CA ASN A 44 6.50 -3.54 9.31
C ASN A 44 5.58 -2.43 8.80
N PHE A 45 4.31 -2.49 9.20
CA PHE A 45 3.27 -1.57 8.72
C PHE A 45 3.61 -0.11 9.00
N LYS A 46 4.05 0.18 10.23
CA LYS A 46 4.35 1.54 10.68
C LYS A 46 5.50 2.14 9.88
N GLN A 47 6.62 1.43 9.75
CA GLN A 47 7.77 1.90 8.98
C GLN A 47 7.41 2.14 7.51
N SER A 48 6.58 1.27 6.92
CA SER A 48 6.09 1.46 5.55
C SER A 48 5.25 2.72 5.40
N LEU A 49 4.38 3.05 6.38
CA LEU A 49 3.65 4.32 6.38
C LEU A 49 4.57 5.51 6.64
N ASP A 50 5.50 5.41 7.58
CA ASP A 50 6.45 6.48 7.91
C ASP A 50 7.28 6.87 6.67
N VAL A 51 7.67 5.91 5.83
CA VAL A 51 8.37 6.16 4.55
C VAL A 51 7.52 6.98 3.59
N LEU A 52 6.21 6.71 3.52
CA LEU A 52 5.29 7.47 2.66
C LEU A 52 5.06 8.88 3.20
N VAL A 53 4.96 9.04 4.53
CA VAL A 53 4.88 10.35 5.20
C VAL A 53 6.15 11.17 4.92
N MET A 54 7.34 10.58 5.14
CA MET A 54 8.61 11.24 4.85
C MET A 54 8.72 11.63 3.37
N ALA A 55 8.29 10.74 2.46
CA ALA A 55 8.27 11.08 1.04
C ALA A 55 7.35 12.27 0.76
N LYS A 56 6.19 12.35 1.41
CA LYS A 56 5.27 13.48 1.29
C LYS A 56 5.88 14.79 1.81
N ASP A 57 6.61 14.74 2.92
CA ASP A 57 7.23 15.91 3.53
C ASP A 57 8.41 16.45 2.69
N TYR A 58 9.20 15.57 2.09
CA TYR A 58 10.37 15.94 1.27
C TYR A 58 10.05 16.16 -0.21
N ALA A 59 8.86 15.74 -0.66
CA ALA A 59 8.45 15.75 -2.05
C ALA A 59 8.41 17.18 -2.64
N PRO A 60 8.93 17.37 -3.87
CA PRO A 60 8.60 18.55 -4.66
C PRO A 60 7.08 18.69 -4.85
N PRO A 61 6.55 19.93 -4.95
CA PRO A 61 5.14 20.14 -5.25
C PRO A 61 4.71 19.39 -6.51
N GLY A 62 3.60 18.64 -6.41
CA GLY A 62 3.06 17.85 -7.51
C GLY A 62 3.47 16.38 -7.52
N THR A 63 4.49 15.97 -6.74
CA THR A 63 4.82 14.54 -6.59
C THR A 63 3.74 13.83 -5.76
N LEU A 64 3.19 12.76 -6.32
CA LEU A 64 2.18 11.92 -5.65
C LEU A 64 2.85 10.78 -4.88
N THR A 65 2.26 10.43 -3.75
CA THR A 65 2.60 9.22 -2.99
C THR A 65 1.61 8.11 -3.30
N LYS A 66 2.12 6.90 -3.46
CA LYS A 66 1.29 5.73 -3.80
C LYS A 66 1.64 4.52 -2.94
N THR A 67 0.61 3.78 -2.55
CA THR A 67 0.78 2.46 -1.94
C THR A 67 -0.19 1.44 -2.52
N SER A 68 0.02 0.16 -2.19
CA SER A 68 -0.88 -0.93 -2.53
C SER A 68 -0.96 -1.99 -1.44
N ILE A 69 -2.09 -2.70 -1.42
CA ILE A 69 -2.22 -3.98 -0.74
C ILE A 69 -2.76 -5.06 -1.69
N MET A 70 -2.38 -6.30 -1.41
CA MET A 70 -2.91 -7.49 -2.07
C MET A 70 -4.01 -8.10 -1.21
N LEU A 71 -5.20 -8.27 -1.79
CA LEU A 71 -6.40 -8.74 -1.12
C LEU A 71 -6.58 -10.25 -1.26
N GLY A 72 -7.34 -10.85 -0.34
CA GLY A 72 -7.70 -12.26 -0.36
C GLY A 72 -7.00 -13.09 0.71
N CYS A 73 -6.35 -12.47 1.70
CA CYS A 73 -5.87 -13.13 2.92
C CYS A 73 -6.41 -12.49 4.21
N GLU A 74 -6.95 -11.29 4.08
CA GLU A 74 -7.47 -10.43 5.14
C GLU A 74 -9.01 -10.47 5.22
N THR A 75 -9.55 -9.83 6.26
CA THR A 75 -10.98 -9.57 6.42
C THR A 75 -11.35 -8.18 5.87
N PRO A 76 -12.62 -7.95 5.45
CA PRO A 76 -13.06 -6.64 4.97
C PRO A 76 -12.82 -5.49 5.96
N ASP A 77 -13.01 -5.73 7.25
CA ASP A 77 -12.80 -4.71 8.30
C ASP A 77 -11.32 -4.30 8.40
N GLN A 78 -10.39 -5.25 8.21
CA GLN A 78 -8.96 -4.94 8.20
C GLN A 78 -8.58 -4.10 6.98
N VAL A 79 -9.21 -4.35 5.82
CA VAL A 79 -9.03 -3.51 4.62
C VAL A 79 -9.49 -2.07 4.91
N VAL A 80 -10.68 -1.91 5.51
CA VAL A 80 -11.22 -0.59 5.86
C VAL A 80 -10.32 0.16 6.84
N LYS A 81 -9.89 -0.48 7.94
CA LYS A 81 -8.93 0.11 8.88
C LYS A 81 -7.61 0.48 8.22
N THR A 82 -7.15 -0.32 7.26
CA THR A 82 -5.94 -0.02 6.49
C THR A 82 -6.14 1.22 5.62
N MET A 83 -7.29 1.34 4.93
CA MET A 83 -7.63 2.54 4.16
C MET A 83 -7.64 3.79 5.05
N GLU A 84 -8.23 3.72 6.24
CA GLU A 84 -8.26 4.84 7.20
C GLU A 84 -6.85 5.27 7.63
N LYS A 85 -5.96 4.31 7.93
CA LYS A 85 -4.56 4.60 8.31
C LYS A 85 -3.76 5.20 7.15
N VAL A 86 -3.91 4.65 5.94
CA VAL A 86 -3.28 5.17 4.73
C VAL A 86 -3.76 6.60 4.43
N ARG A 87 -5.06 6.86 4.62
CA ARG A 87 -5.63 8.20 4.48
C ARG A 87 -5.08 9.16 5.52
N ALA A 88 -5.01 8.74 6.79
CA ALA A 88 -4.45 9.54 7.88
C ALA A 88 -2.97 9.89 7.66
N ALA A 89 -2.22 9.01 6.99
CA ALA A 89 -0.84 9.23 6.58
C ALA A 89 -0.68 10.18 5.36
N GLY A 90 -1.78 10.68 4.79
CA GLY A 90 -1.74 11.64 3.69
C GLY A 90 -1.33 11.04 2.33
N VAL A 91 -1.46 9.72 2.17
CA VAL A 91 -1.10 9.04 0.91
C VAL A 91 -2.13 9.37 -0.17
N ASP A 92 -1.65 9.75 -1.36
CA ASP A 92 -2.51 10.25 -2.44
C ASP A 92 -3.25 9.14 -3.18
N VAL A 93 -2.54 8.03 -3.44
CA VAL A 93 -3.02 6.92 -4.25
C VAL A 93 -2.90 5.61 -3.49
N MET A 94 -4.00 4.87 -3.40
CA MET A 94 -4.00 3.50 -2.92
C MET A 94 -4.57 2.59 -3.99
N THR A 95 -3.98 1.40 -4.16
CA THR A 95 -4.45 0.42 -5.14
C THR A 95 -4.61 -0.95 -4.52
N PHE A 96 -5.59 -1.70 -5.02
CA PHE A 96 -5.85 -3.07 -4.60
C PHE A 96 -5.51 -4.04 -5.72
N GLY A 97 -4.83 -5.13 -5.39
CA GLY A 97 -4.60 -6.27 -6.28
C GLY A 97 -5.08 -7.57 -5.64
N GLN A 98 -5.17 -8.65 -6.41
CA GLN A 98 -5.45 -9.99 -5.88
C GLN A 98 -4.16 -10.63 -5.36
N TYR A 99 -4.14 -11.09 -4.12
CA TYR A 99 -3.02 -11.88 -3.60
C TYR A 99 -2.86 -13.16 -4.42
N MET A 100 -1.70 -13.28 -5.06
CA MET A 100 -1.28 -14.43 -5.84
C MET A 100 -0.20 -15.15 -5.05
N ARG A 101 -0.58 -16.27 -4.42
CA ARG A 101 0.33 -17.06 -3.59
C ARG A 101 1.57 -17.48 -4.39
N PRO A 102 2.79 -17.01 -4.03
CA PRO A 102 3.99 -17.29 -4.84
C PRO A 102 4.41 -18.75 -4.80
N SER A 103 4.31 -19.40 -3.63
CA SER A 103 4.63 -20.81 -3.45
C SER A 103 3.84 -21.41 -2.29
N LYS A 104 3.94 -22.74 -2.12
CA LYS A 104 3.32 -23.46 -0.98
C LYS A 104 3.87 -23.05 0.39
N ARG A 105 4.99 -22.33 0.47
CA ARG A 105 5.57 -21.86 1.74
C ARG A 105 4.83 -20.65 2.32
N GLN A 106 4.29 -19.80 1.46
CA GLN A 106 3.49 -18.63 1.89
C GLN A 106 2.07 -19.07 2.24
N ILE A 107 1.34 -18.23 2.98
CA ILE A 107 -0.05 -18.51 3.33
C ILE A 107 -0.93 -18.75 2.10
N PRO A 108 -1.91 -19.66 2.20
CA PRO A 108 -2.88 -19.89 1.14
C PRO A 108 -3.73 -18.66 0.88
N VAL A 109 -4.21 -18.52 -0.36
CA VAL A 109 -5.27 -17.58 -0.69
C VAL A 109 -6.52 -17.98 0.10
N SER A 110 -7.07 -17.07 0.90
CA SER A 110 -8.31 -17.28 1.64
C SER A 110 -9.54 -17.04 0.75
N GLU A 111 -9.49 -16.00 -0.09
CA GLU A 111 -10.56 -15.68 -1.03
C GLU A 111 -10.00 -15.09 -2.34
N TYR A 112 -10.63 -15.45 -3.46
CA TYR A 112 -10.45 -14.74 -4.73
C TYR A 112 -11.48 -13.63 -4.83
N ILE A 113 -11.01 -12.39 -4.78
CA ILE A 113 -11.86 -11.21 -4.69
C ILE A 113 -12.57 -10.98 -6.02
N THR A 114 -13.90 -10.96 -5.97
CA THR A 114 -14.72 -10.71 -7.16
C THR A 114 -14.54 -9.28 -7.68
N PRO A 115 -14.73 -9.02 -8.98
CA PRO A 115 -14.72 -7.65 -9.52
C PRO A 115 -15.67 -6.70 -8.79
N LYS A 116 -16.84 -7.20 -8.37
CA LYS A 116 -17.81 -6.44 -7.56
C LYS A 116 -17.26 -6.05 -6.19
N ALA A 117 -16.46 -6.91 -5.57
CA ALA A 117 -15.82 -6.60 -4.29
C ALA A 117 -14.69 -5.57 -4.46
N PHE A 118 -13.85 -5.70 -5.51
CA PHE A 118 -12.88 -4.65 -5.86
C PHE A 118 -13.56 -3.29 -6.07
N GLU A 119 -14.68 -3.26 -6.78
CA GLU A 119 -15.44 -2.04 -7.01
C GLU A 119 -15.97 -1.42 -5.71
N LYS A 120 -16.43 -2.23 -4.76
CA LYS A 120 -16.83 -1.74 -3.43
C LYS A 120 -15.67 -1.04 -2.71
N TYR A 121 -14.48 -1.65 -2.70
CA TYR A 121 -13.32 -1.02 -2.06
C TYR A 121 -12.88 0.25 -2.79
N ARG A 122 -12.97 0.28 -4.12
CA ARG A 122 -12.71 1.48 -4.92
C ARG A 122 -13.65 2.61 -4.52
N LEU A 123 -14.96 2.35 -4.42
CA LEU A 123 -15.96 3.35 -4.01
C LEU A 123 -15.75 3.84 -2.58
N LEU A 124 -15.47 2.93 -1.64
CA LEU A 124 -15.14 3.30 -0.26
C LEU A 124 -13.91 4.19 -0.20
N GLY A 125 -12.85 3.83 -0.92
CA GLY A 125 -11.61 4.60 -0.98
C GLY A 125 -11.78 5.99 -1.59
N MET A 126 -12.62 6.12 -2.62
CA MET A 126 -12.97 7.43 -3.21
C MET A 126 -13.73 8.33 -2.23
N GLN A 127 -14.62 7.77 -1.42
CA GLN A 127 -15.32 8.53 -0.37
C GLN A 127 -14.36 9.06 0.71
N MET A 128 -13.24 8.37 0.92
CA MET A 128 -12.20 8.77 1.89
C MET A 128 -11.19 9.79 1.32
N VAL A 129 -11.33 10.24 0.06
CA VAL A 129 -10.49 11.24 -0.65
C VAL A 129 -9.14 10.70 -1.18
N CYS A 130 -8.96 9.38 -1.29
CA CYS A 130 -7.82 8.80 -2.00
C CYS A 130 -8.16 8.59 -3.49
N CYS A 131 -7.22 8.92 -4.39
CA CYS A 131 -7.37 8.60 -5.81
C CYS A 131 -7.13 7.10 -5.99
N PHE A 132 -8.16 6.37 -6.43
CA PHE A 132 -8.15 4.91 -6.43
C PHE A 132 -8.05 4.34 -7.84
N SER A 133 -7.13 3.39 -8.02
CA SER A 133 -7.05 2.57 -9.23
C SER A 133 -7.06 1.09 -8.83
N SER A 134 -8.00 0.33 -9.38
CA SER A 134 -8.06 -1.13 -9.24
C SER A 134 -7.65 -1.77 -10.56
N SER A 135 -6.67 -2.67 -10.52
CA SER A 135 -6.38 -3.57 -11.63
C SER A 135 -7.05 -4.90 -11.31
N SER A 136 -8.20 -5.18 -11.95
CA SER A 136 -8.69 -6.55 -11.99
C SER A 136 -7.85 -7.29 -13.02
N GLY A 137 -6.78 -7.94 -12.58
CA GLY A 137 -6.04 -8.87 -13.41
C GLY A 137 -6.85 -10.14 -13.62
N TYR A 138 -7.73 -10.11 -14.62
CA TYR A 138 -8.11 -11.29 -15.41
C TYR A 138 -7.77 -10.98 -16.87
#